data_AF-Q02045-F1
#
_entry.id   AF-Q02045-F1
#
_cell.length_a   1.000
_cell.length_b   1.000
_cell.length_c   1.000
_cell.angle_alpha   90.00
_cell.angle_beta   90.00
_cell.angle_gamma   90.00
#
_symmetry.space_group_name_H-M   'P 1'
#
loop_
_entity.id
_entity.type
_entity.pdbx_description
1 polymer ?
#
loop_
_entity_poly.entity_id
_entity_poly.type
_entity_poly.pdbx_seq_one_letter_code
_entity_poly.pdbx_strand_id
1 'polypeptide(L)'
;MASRKTKKKEGGALRAQRASSNVFSNFEQTQIQEFKEAFTLMDQNRDGFIDKEDLKDTYASLGKTNVKDDELDAMLKEASGPINFTMFLNLFGEKLSGTDAEETILNAFKMLDPDGKGKINKEYIKRLLMSQADKMTAEEVDQMFQFASIDVAGNLDYKALSYVITHGEEKEE
;
A
#
# COMPACT_ATOMS: atom_id res chain seq x y z
N MET A 1 -28.57 10.92 51.98
CA MET A 1 -27.19 10.46 52.24
C MET A 1 -26.89 9.29 51.28
N ALA A 2 -25.81 9.40 50.49
CA ALA A 2 -25.12 8.35 49.68
C ALA A 2 -25.94 7.63 48.57
N SER A 3 -25.63 7.77 47.27
CA SER A 3 -24.54 7.12 46.46
C SER A 3 -25.23 6.22 45.40
N ARG A 4 -24.83 6.00 44.14
CA ARG A 4 -23.74 6.39 43.23
C ARG A 4 -24.29 6.13 41.79
N LYS A 5 -24.00 7.00 40.83
CA LYS A 5 -24.23 6.76 39.39
C LYS A 5 -23.00 6.08 38.77
N THR A 6 -23.18 4.94 38.10
CA THR A 6 -22.17 4.36 37.19
C THR A 6 -22.60 4.59 35.74
N LYS A 7 -21.79 5.33 34.98
CA LYS A 7 -22.01 5.64 33.55
C LYS A 7 -21.13 4.71 32.72
N LYS A 8 -21.77 3.81 31.95
CA LYS A 8 -21.15 2.81 31.08
C LYS A 8 -20.65 3.47 29.79
N LYS A 9 -19.35 3.34 29.47
CA LYS A 9 -18.73 3.69 28.17
C LYS A 9 -18.79 2.44 27.27
N GLU A 10 -19.73 2.37 26.32
CA GLU A 10 -19.88 1.21 25.40
C GLU A 10 -19.93 1.58 23.91
N GLY A 11 -19.36 2.72 23.50
CA GLY A 11 -19.46 3.20 22.11
C GLY A 11 -18.28 2.87 21.17
N GLY A 12 -17.09 2.56 21.70
CA GLY A 12 -15.86 2.47 20.89
C GLY A 12 -15.56 1.07 20.31
N ALA A 13 -15.80 0.01 21.09
CA ALA A 13 -15.38 -1.35 20.73
C ALA A 13 -16.16 -1.94 19.53
N LEU A 14 -17.44 -1.60 19.40
CA LEU A 14 -18.32 -2.12 18.33
C LEU A 14 -17.95 -1.63 16.93
N ARG A 15 -17.28 -0.47 16.81
CA ARG A 15 -16.82 0.04 15.50
C ARG A 15 -15.52 -0.62 15.04
N ALA A 16 -14.58 -0.85 15.96
CA ALA A 16 -13.33 -1.54 15.65
C ALA A 16 -13.56 -3.00 15.20
N GLN A 17 -14.55 -3.67 15.80
CA GLN A 17 -14.87 -5.07 15.49
C GLN A 17 -15.53 -5.27 14.11
N ARG A 18 -16.13 -4.23 13.51
CA ARG A 18 -16.73 -4.31 12.16
C ARG A 18 -15.72 -4.02 11.04
N ALA A 19 -14.70 -3.22 11.31
CA ALA A 19 -13.64 -2.97 10.34
C ALA A 19 -12.79 -4.23 10.12
N SER A 20 -12.46 -4.95 11.20
CA SER A 20 -11.64 -6.16 11.12
C SER A 20 -12.31 -7.34 10.41
N SER A 21 -13.64 -7.46 10.42
CA SER A 21 -14.32 -8.58 9.76
C SER A 21 -14.33 -8.47 8.23
N ASN A 22 -14.18 -7.26 7.68
CA ASN A 22 -14.27 -7.03 6.24
C ASN A 22 -12.90 -7.08 5.54
N VAL A 23 -11.79 -6.94 6.26
CA VAL A 23 -10.48 -6.96 5.61
C VAL A 23 -10.10 -8.34 5.09
N PHE A 24 -10.45 -9.40 5.83
CA PHE A 24 -10.17 -10.77 5.40
C PHE A 24 -10.95 -11.15 4.13
N SER A 25 -12.07 -10.48 3.84
CA SER A 25 -12.80 -10.71 2.58
C SER A 25 -12.20 -9.99 1.38
N ASN A 26 -11.24 -9.07 1.59
CA ASN A 26 -10.58 -8.34 0.50
C ASN A 26 -9.40 -9.11 -0.09
N PHE A 27 -8.97 -10.21 0.54
CA PHE A 27 -7.80 -10.98 0.16
C PHE A 27 -8.13 -12.45 -0.09
N GLU A 28 -7.44 -13.05 -1.05
CA GLU A 28 -7.46 -14.49 -1.24
C GLU A 28 -6.77 -15.22 -0.07
N GLN A 29 -7.13 -16.48 0.15
CA GLN A 29 -6.52 -17.28 1.23
C GLN A 29 -5.00 -17.44 1.07
N THR A 30 -4.51 -17.50 -0.16
CA THR A 30 -3.09 -17.52 -0.51
C THR A 30 -2.39 -16.22 -0.07
N GLN A 31 -2.97 -15.07 -0.39
CA GLN A 31 -2.44 -13.76 0.03
C GLN A 31 -2.45 -13.61 1.56
N ILE A 32 -3.52 -14.04 2.24
CA ILE A 32 -3.58 -14.02 3.72
C ILE A 32 -2.45 -14.86 4.32
N GLN A 33 -2.13 -16.01 3.71
CA GLN A 33 -1.04 -16.87 4.16
C GLN A 33 0.33 -16.21 3.94
N GLU A 34 0.54 -15.56 2.79
CA GLU A 34 1.77 -14.78 2.52
C GLU A 34 1.94 -13.63 3.53
N PHE A 35 0.88 -12.87 3.81
CA PHE A 35 0.91 -11.83 4.83
C PHE A 35 1.22 -12.38 6.22
N LYS A 36 0.73 -13.58 6.54
CA LYS A 36 0.99 -14.23 7.82
C LYS A 36 2.46 -14.65 7.96
N GLU A 37 3.06 -15.14 6.89
CA GLU A 37 4.48 -15.46 6.84
C GLU A 37 5.34 -14.21 6.99
N ALA A 38 5.01 -13.14 6.26
CA ALA A 38 5.66 -11.83 6.39
C ALA A 38 5.54 -11.27 7.82
N PHE A 39 4.34 -11.31 8.41
CA PHE A 39 4.11 -10.86 9.79
C PHE A 39 4.97 -11.66 10.78
N THR A 40 5.07 -12.97 10.61
CA THR A 40 5.89 -13.84 11.47
C THR A 40 7.39 -13.57 11.34
N LEU A 41 7.84 -13.10 10.16
CA LEU A 41 9.22 -12.65 9.96
C LEU A 41 9.48 -11.29 10.60
N MET A 42 8.47 -10.44 10.75
CA MET A 42 8.61 -9.13 11.38
C MET A 42 8.51 -9.19 12.91
N ASP A 43 7.54 -9.95 13.44
CA ASP A 43 7.32 -10.19 14.87
C ASP A 43 8.41 -11.14 15.44
N GLN A 44 9.60 -10.57 15.65
CA GLN A 44 10.81 -11.30 16.06
C GLN A 44 10.64 -11.90 17.46
N ASN A 45 10.00 -11.15 18.35
CA ASN A 45 9.77 -11.57 19.73
C ASN A 45 8.58 -12.55 19.88
N ARG A 46 7.74 -12.67 18.84
CA ARG A 46 6.56 -13.56 18.73
C ARG A 46 5.47 -13.27 19.76
N ASP A 47 5.30 -12.00 20.14
CA ASP A 47 4.25 -11.58 21.07
C ASP A 47 2.90 -11.32 20.36
N GLY A 48 2.88 -11.38 19.03
CA GLY A 48 1.72 -11.17 18.19
C GLY A 48 1.48 -9.72 17.78
N PHE A 49 2.42 -8.82 18.08
CA PHE A 49 2.40 -7.42 17.73
C PHE A 49 3.73 -7.03 17.05
N ILE A 50 3.68 -6.03 16.17
CA ILE A 50 4.88 -5.40 15.61
C ILE A 50 5.10 -4.09 16.37
N ASP A 51 6.22 -4.00 17.08
CA ASP A 51 6.67 -2.79 17.75
C ASP A 51 7.88 -2.14 17.04
N LYS A 52 8.45 -1.12 17.68
CA LYS A 52 9.58 -0.37 17.13
C LYS A 52 10.84 -1.22 17.02
N GLU A 53 11.09 -2.09 18.00
CA GLU A 53 12.27 -2.94 18.02
C GLU A 53 12.13 -4.06 16.98
N ASP A 54 10.93 -4.63 16.79
CA ASP A 54 10.66 -5.56 15.68
C ASP A 54 10.95 -4.93 14.30
N LEU A 55 10.55 -3.67 14.10
CA LEU A 55 10.89 -2.94 12.88
C LEU A 55 12.40 -2.71 12.73
N LYS A 56 13.11 -2.33 13.80
CA LYS A 56 14.57 -2.16 13.77
C LYS A 56 15.27 -3.46 13.40
N ASP A 57 14.87 -4.57 14.02
CA ASP A 57 15.44 -5.89 13.77
C ASP A 57 15.13 -6.35 12.34
N THR A 58 13.92 -6.09 11.85
CA THR A 58 13.53 -6.34 10.46
C THR A 58 14.43 -5.57 9.50
N TYR A 59 14.60 -4.26 9.68
CA TYR A 59 15.47 -3.45 8.82
C TYR A 59 16.94 -3.85 8.92
N ALA A 60 17.43 -4.20 10.11
CA ALA A 60 18.78 -4.72 10.31
C ALA A 60 19.00 -6.04 9.55
N SER A 61 18.00 -6.93 9.53
CA SER A 61 18.06 -8.18 8.76
C SER A 61 18.13 -7.96 7.24
N LEU A 62 17.58 -6.84 6.76
CA LEU A 62 17.65 -6.36 5.38
C LEU A 62 18.91 -5.51 5.09
N GLY A 63 19.87 -5.44 6.01
CA GLY A 63 21.11 -4.65 5.83
C GLY A 63 20.96 -3.14 6.05
N LYS A 64 19.78 -2.65 6.46
CA LYS A 64 19.51 -1.23 6.70
C LYS A 64 19.60 -0.91 8.19
N THR A 65 20.80 -0.65 8.68
CA THR A 65 21.04 -0.39 10.12
C THR A 65 20.85 1.07 10.53
N ASN A 66 20.67 1.99 9.58
CA ASN A 66 20.67 3.44 9.84
C ASN A 66 19.27 4.07 9.74
N VAL A 67 18.21 3.29 9.99
CA VAL A 67 16.83 3.81 9.98
C VAL A 67 16.62 4.68 11.22
N LYS A 68 16.08 5.89 11.03
CA LYS A 68 15.91 6.83 12.13
C LYS A 68 14.72 6.43 12.99
N ASP A 69 14.87 6.58 14.30
CA ASP A 69 13.80 6.33 15.26
C ASP A 69 12.51 7.10 14.93
N ASP A 70 12.62 8.34 14.44
CA ASP A 70 11.47 9.16 14.02
C ASP A 70 10.72 8.58 12.81
N GLU A 71 11.42 7.91 11.88
CA GLU A 71 10.81 7.27 10.71
C GLU A 71 10.03 6.03 11.13
N LEU A 72 10.57 5.23 12.04
CA LEU A 72 9.88 4.07 12.61
C LEU A 72 8.65 4.49 13.43
N ASP A 73 8.78 5.55 14.24
CA ASP A 73 7.66 6.08 15.00
C ASP A 73 6.57 6.65 14.07
N ALA A 74 6.94 7.20 12.91
CA ALA A 74 5.98 7.64 11.90
C ALA A 74 5.24 6.44 11.27
N MET A 75 5.96 5.36 10.94
CA MET A 75 5.34 4.12 10.43
C MET A 75 4.34 3.53 11.41
N LEU A 76 4.71 3.42 12.69
CA LEU A 76 3.81 2.88 13.73
C LEU A 76 2.56 3.76 13.96
N LYS A 77 2.66 5.07 13.72
CA LYS A 77 1.54 6.02 13.84
C LYS A 77 0.53 5.93 12.69
N GLU A 78 0.84 5.25 11.59
CA GLU A 78 -0.16 4.96 10.54
C GLU A 78 -1.26 4.04 11.08
N ALA A 79 -0.94 3.20 12.07
CA ALA A 79 -1.91 2.34 12.73
C ALA A 79 -2.78 3.11 13.74
N SER A 80 -4.08 2.84 13.74
CA SER A 80 -5.01 3.40 14.73
C SER A 80 -4.86 2.81 16.15
N GLY A 81 -3.96 1.84 16.32
CA GLY A 81 -3.68 1.13 17.57
C GLY A 81 -2.53 0.13 17.40
N PRO A 82 -2.30 -0.76 18.37
CA PRO A 82 -1.24 -1.76 18.29
C PRO A 82 -1.33 -2.61 17.01
N ILE A 83 -0.20 -2.85 16.36
CA ILE A 83 -0.14 -3.57 15.08
C ILE A 83 -0.11 -5.06 15.35
N ASN A 84 -1.27 -5.68 15.59
CA ASN A 84 -1.41 -7.12 15.48
C ASN A 84 -1.63 -7.55 14.02
N PHE A 85 -1.67 -8.86 13.76
CA PHE A 85 -1.88 -9.38 12.40
C PHE A 85 -3.12 -8.81 11.70
N THR A 86 -4.23 -8.64 12.42
CA THR A 86 -5.45 -8.05 11.86
C THR A 86 -5.27 -6.58 11.48
N MET A 87 -4.57 -5.79 12.30
CA MET A 87 -4.26 -4.39 11.99
C MET A 87 -3.27 -4.29 10.83
N PHE A 88 -2.28 -5.19 10.79
CA PHE A 88 -1.36 -5.32 9.68
C PHE A 88 -2.10 -5.56 8.36
N LEU A 89 -3.03 -6.53 8.34
CA LEU A 89 -3.90 -6.76 7.18
C LEU A 89 -4.75 -5.54 6.84
N ASN A 90 -5.26 -4.77 7.81
CA ASN A 90 -6.00 -3.54 7.53
C ASN A 90 -5.12 -2.50 6.84
N LEU A 91 -3.90 -2.28 7.33
CA LEU A 91 -2.97 -1.31 6.74
C LEU A 91 -2.62 -1.68 5.29
N PHE A 92 -2.30 -2.95 5.04
CA PHE A 92 -2.04 -3.43 3.69
C PHE A 92 -3.32 -3.50 2.85
N GLY A 93 -4.45 -3.83 3.44
CA GLY A 93 -5.76 -3.88 2.79
C GLY A 93 -6.21 -2.52 2.30
N GLU A 94 -6.02 -1.47 3.09
CA GLU A 94 -6.32 -0.10 2.66
C GLU A 94 -5.37 0.35 1.54
N LYS A 95 -4.08 0.03 1.63
CA LYS A 95 -3.09 0.38 0.60
C LYS A 95 -3.26 -0.38 -0.71
N LEU A 96 -3.68 -1.64 -0.66
CA LEU A 96 -3.91 -2.50 -1.83
C LEU A 96 -5.35 -2.38 -2.36
N SER A 97 -6.30 -1.92 -1.54
CA SER A 97 -7.68 -1.73 -1.99
C SER A 97 -7.74 -0.72 -3.13
N GLY A 98 -8.34 -1.14 -4.24
CA GLY A 98 -8.47 -0.31 -5.44
C GLY A 98 -7.34 -0.48 -6.46
N THR A 99 -6.29 -1.26 -6.17
CA THR A 99 -5.28 -1.60 -7.18
C THR A 99 -5.73 -2.85 -7.95
N ASP A 100 -5.95 -2.70 -9.25
CA ASP A 100 -6.24 -3.82 -10.14
C ASP A 100 -5.00 -4.73 -10.33
N ALA A 101 -5.22 -5.98 -10.71
CA ALA A 101 -4.13 -6.88 -11.08
C ALA A 101 -3.29 -6.29 -12.22
N GLU A 102 -1.97 -6.58 -12.23
CA GLU A 102 -1.04 -6.04 -13.23
C GLU A 102 -1.53 -6.30 -14.66
N GLU A 103 -2.08 -7.49 -14.92
CA GLU A 103 -2.63 -7.86 -16.22
C GLU A 103 -3.82 -6.98 -16.63
N THR A 104 -4.70 -6.64 -15.70
CA THR A 104 -5.84 -5.74 -15.93
C THR A 104 -5.35 -4.33 -16.30
N ILE A 105 -4.38 -3.80 -15.55
CA ILE A 105 -3.77 -2.49 -15.81
C ILE A 105 -3.06 -2.50 -17.17
N LEU A 106 -2.28 -3.55 -17.45
CA LEU A 106 -1.58 -3.74 -18.72
C LEU A 106 -2.56 -3.79 -19.91
N ASN A 107 -3.66 -4.51 -19.76
CA ASN A 107 -4.69 -4.61 -20.80
C ASN A 107 -5.41 -3.28 -21.03
N ALA A 108 -5.61 -2.45 -19.99
CA ALA A 108 -6.12 -1.10 -20.14
C ALA A 108 -5.17 -0.22 -20.97
N PHE A 109 -3.87 -0.28 -20.71
CA PHE A 109 -2.88 0.46 -21.52
C PHE A 109 -2.79 -0.05 -22.96
N LYS A 110 -2.91 -1.36 -23.23
CA LYS A 110 -2.96 -1.89 -24.59
C LYS A 110 -4.10 -1.31 -25.43
N MET A 111 -5.22 -0.91 -24.81
CA MET A 111 -6.31 -0.24 -25.53
C MET A 111 -5.91 1.15 -26.05
N LEU A 112 -4.89 1.77 -25.45
CA LEU A 112 -4.34 3.07 -25.85
C LEU A 112 -3.18 2.96 -26.85
N ASP A 113 -2.66 1.75 -27.09
CA ASP A 113 -1.56 1.44 -28.01
C ASP A 113 -2.03 0.45 -29.10
N PRO A 114 -2.84 0.89 -30.08
CA PRO A 114 -3.38 0.02 -31.12
C PRO A 114 -2.30 -0.62 -32.01
N ASP A 115 -1.10 -0.04 -32.05
CA ASP A 115 0.03 -0.57 -32.82
C ASP A 115 0.85 -1.61 -32.03
N GLY A 116 0.59 -1.80 -30.73
CA GLY A 116 1.27 -2.77 -29.88
C GLY A 116 2.77 -2.50 -29.72
N LYS A 117 3.18 -1.24 -29.67
CA LYS A 117 4.58 -0.81 -29.50
C LYS A 117 5.12 -1.10 -28.09
N GLY A 118 4.25 -1.30 -27.10
CA GLY A 118 4.65 -1.43 -25.69
C GLY A 118 4.95 -0.09 -25.02
N LYS A 119 4.76 1.03 -25.74
CA LYS A 119 5.09 2.37 -25.27
C LYS A 119 4.09 3.39 -25.77
N ILE A 120 3.76 4.37 -24.94
CA ILE A 120 2.81 5.44 -25.24
C ILE A 120 3.44 6.78 -24.88
N ASN A 121 3.25 7.81 -25.71
CA ASN A 121 3.79 9.14 -25.42
C ASN A 121 3.18 9.71 -24.13
N LYS A 122 4.02 10.17 -23.20
CA LYS A 122 3.57 10.66 -21.88
C LYS A 122 2.61 11.84 -21.97
N GLU A 123 2.74 12.71 -22.97
CA GLU A 123 1.85 13.87 -23.15
C GLU A 123 0.44 13.43 -23.57
N TYR A 124 0.33 12.30 -24.27
CA TYR A 124 -0.96 11.69 -24.57
C TYR A 124 -1.62 11.13 -23.30
N ILE A 125 -0.86 10.40 -22.48
CA ILE A 125 -1.35 9.89 -21.18
C ILE A 125 -1.76 11.06 -20.27
N LYS A 126 -0.92 12.08 -20.14
CA LYS A 126 -1.20 13.29 -19.34
C LYS A 126 -2.50 13.95 -19.76
N ARG A 127 -2.71 14.12 -21.07
CA ARG A 127 -3.96 14.67 -21.59
C ARG A 127 -5.17 13.81 -21.25
N LEU A 128 -5.05 12.48 -21.34
CA LEU A 128 -6.15 11.58 -20.97
C LEU A 128 -6.48 11.69 -19.49
N LEU A 129 -5.49 11.55 -18.61
CA LEU A 129 -5.67 11.62 -17.15
C LEU A 129 -6.20 12.97 -16.66
N MET A 130 -5.85 14.06 -17.34
CA MET A 130 -6.33 15.40 -16.98
C MET A 130 -7.69 15.77 -17.59
N SER A 131 -8.20 15.01 -18.58
CA SER A 131 -9.43 15.37 -19.30
C SER A 131 -10.57 14.36 -19.18
N GLN A 132 -10.26 13.09 -18.95
CA GLN A 132 -11.22 11.98 -18.92
C GLN A 132 -11.45 11.47 -17.51
N ALA A 133 -12.65 10.94 -17.26
CA ALA A 133 -13.04 10.30 -16.00
C ALA A 133 -12.77 11.18 -14.75
N ASP A 134 -12.25 10.57 -13.69
CA ASP A 134 -11.79 11.26 -12.48
C ASP A 134 -10.45 11.93 -12.78
N LYS A 135 -10.52 13.23 -13.03
CA LYS A 135 -9.40 14.02 -13.53
C LYS A 135 -8.32 14.15 -12.48
N MET A 136 -7.09 13.84 -12.87
CA MET A 136 -5.91 14.12 -12.08
C MET A 136 -5.44 15.57 -12.30
N THR A 137 -4.87 16.15 -11.26
CA THR A 137 -4.14 17.42 -11.33
C THR A 137 -2.83 17.22 -12.11
N ALA A 138 -2.24 18.32 -12.60
CA ALA A 138 -0.97 18.24 -13.31
C ALA A 138 0.14 17.69 -12.40
N GLU A 139 0.08 18.06 -11.12
CA GLU A 139 1.00 17.64 -10.07
C GLU A 139 0.92 16.14 -9.81
N GLU A 140 -0.28 15.56 -9.72
CA GLU A 140 -0.47 14.11 -9.54
C GLU A 140 0.05 13.31 -10.74
N VAL A 141 -0.18 13.79 -11.97
CA VAL A 141 0.36 13.14 -13.18
C VAL A 141 1.89 13.24 -13.22
N ASP A 142 2.44 14.39 -12.89
CA ASP A 142 3.90 14.58 -12.88
C ASP A 142 4.56 13.71 -11.78
N GLN A 143 3.89 13.51 -10.64
CA GLN A 143 4.31 12.54 -9.61
C GLN A 143 4.30 11.11 -10.14
N MET A 144 3.20 10.68 -10.78
CA MET A 144 3.12 9.35 -11.41
C MET A 144 4.25 9.11 -12.40
N PHE A 145 4.64 10.12 -13.19
CA PHE A 145 5.74 10.01 -14.15
C PHE A 145 7.13 9.93 -13.52
N GLN A 146 7.31 10.26 -12.24
CA GLN A 146 8.60 10.05 -11.56
C GLN A 146 8.92 8.56 -11.38
N PHE A 147 7.87 7.73 -11.29
CA PHE A 147 7.95 6.28 -11.13
C PHE A 147 7.93 5.53 -12.47
N ALA A 148 7.74 6.22 -13.58
CA ALA A 148 7.58 5.63 -14.89
C ALA A 148 8.90 5.57 -15.67
N SER A 149 9.15 4.45 -16.34
CA SER A 149 10.25 4.36 -17.31
C SER A 149 9.87 5.11 -18.59
N ILE A 150 10.49 6.28 -18.81
CA ILE A 150 10.25 7.15 -19.96
C ILE A 150 11.54 7.32 -20.76
N ASP A 151 11.48 7.02 -22.06
CA ASP A 151 12.64 7.19 -22.94
C ASP A 151 12.88 8.65 -23.36
N VAL A 152 14.02 8.89 -24.02
CA VAL A 152 14.44 10.23 -24.47
C VAL A 152 13.45 10.88 -25.44
N ALA A 153 12.63 10.08 -26.14
CA ALA A 153 11.58 10.56 -27.02
C ALA A 153 10.25 10.86 -26.29
N GLY A 154 10.22 10.69 -24.97
CA GLY A 154 9.05 10.95 -24.13
C GLY A 154 8.03 9.83 -24.14
N ASN A 155 8.41 8.61 -24.54
CA ASN A 155 7.51 7.46 -24.52
C ASN A 155 7.65 6.68 -23.21
N LEU A 156 6.52 6.49 -22.55
CA LEU A 156 6.36 5.74 -21.31
C LEU A 156 6.22 4.25 -21.63
N ASP A 157 7.03 3.41 -20.99
CA ASP A 157 6.85 1.96 -20.96
C ASP A 157 5.77 1.61 -19.95
N TYR A 158 4.59 1.24 -20.47
CA TYR A 158 3.44 0.99 -19.62
C TYR A 158 3.49 -0.38 -18.96
N LYS A 159 4.32 -1.32 -19.44
CA LYS A 159 4.54 -2.59 -18.75
C LYS A 159 5.37 -2.36 -17.49
N ALA A 160 6.44 -1.58 -17.61
CA ALA A 160 7.25 -1.18 -16.46
C ALA A 160 6.40 -0.40 -15.45
N LEU A 161 5.58 0.54 -15.91
CA LEU A 161 4.67 1.28 -15.03
C LEU A 161 3.62 0.36 -14.36
N SER A 162 3.00 -0.57 -15.09
CA SER A 162 2.06 -1.53 -14.50
C SER A 162 2.71 -2.33 -13.37
N TYR A 163 3.96 -2.79 -13.58
CA TYR A 163 4.72 -3.49 -12.56
C TYR A 163 4.98 -2.61 -11.33
N VAL A 164 5.38 -1.35 -11.52
CA VAL A 164 5.63 -0.41 -10.42
C VAL A 164 4.36 -0.08 -9.64
N ILE A 165 3.20 0.02 -10.30
CA ILE A 165 1.91 0.25 -9.63
C ILE A 165 1.54 -0.93 -8.73
N THR A 166 1.84 -2.16 -9.14
CA THR A 166 1.44 -3.37 -8.40
C THR A 166 2.46 -3.86 -7.38
N HIS A 167 3.76 -3.60 -7.59
CA HIS A 167 4.84 -4.09 -6.74
C HIS A 167 5.66 -2.99 -6.05
N GLY A 168 5.51 -1.73 -6.47
CA GLY A 168 6.34 -0.61 -6.05
C GLY A 168 7.61 -0.43 -6.88
N GLU A 169 8.45 0.54 -6.51
CA GLU A 169 9.76 0.73 -7.14
C GLU A 169 10.71 -0.43 -6.79
N GLU A 170 11.23 -1.14 -7.79
CA GLU A 170 12.52 -1.81 -7.62
C GLU A 170 13.59 -0.71 -7.51
N LYS A 171 13.96 -0.36 -6.28
CA LYS A 171 15.23 0.32 -6.06
C LYS A 171 16.32 -0.69 -6.36
N GLU A 172 16.86 -0.66 -7.58
CA GLU A 172 18.15 -1.30 -7.86
C GLU A 172 19.15 -0.82 -6.81
N GLU A 173 19.71 -1.75 -6.03
CA GLU A 173 20.84 -1.51 -5.13
C GLU A 173 22.12 -1.17 -5.89
#